data_AF-A0A7C7NBR8-F1
#
_entry.id   AF-A0A7C7NBR8-F1
#
_cell.length_a   1.000
_cell.length_b   1.000
_cell.length_c   1.000
_cell.angle_alpha   90.00
_cell.angle_beta   90.00
_cell.angle_gamma   90.00
#
_symmetry.space_group_name_H-M   'P 1'
#
loop_
_entity.id
_entity.type
_entity.pdbx_description
1 polymer ?
#
loop_
_entity_poly.entity_id
_entity_poly.type
_entity_poly.pdbx_seq_one_letter_code
_entity_poly.pdbx_strand_id
1 'polypeptide(L)'
;MQIEDFENIRPFYDSEAGTASCNLAKKLDWEALLTPLIGEENAREIAEGMCTIDSVQDFQDELTFPFLEALIESTTDGVSLGFAKGISEKHLENPTLHLTNHRDIVLDPSLVNVARMG
;
A
#
# COMPACT_ATOMS: atom_id res chain seq x y z
N MET A 1 -20.35 6.45 -23.14
CA MET A 1 -19.56 5.53 -22.30
C MET A 1 -20.52 4.86 -21.35
N GLN A 2 -20.55 3.54 -21.39
CA GLN A 2 -21.27 2.70 -20.44
C GLN A 2 -20.30 2.28 -19.33
N ILE A 3 -20.81 1.78 -18.20
CA ILE A 3 -19.96 1.35 -17.08
C ILE A 3 -19.04 0.19 -17.52
N GLU A 4 -19.51 -0.67 -18.44
CA GLU A 4 -18.71 -1.77 -18.97
C GLU A 4 -17.42 -1.32 -19.67
N ASP A 5 -17.36 -0.07 -20.15
CA ASP A 5 -16.17 0.49 -20.80
C ASP A 5 -14.98 0.64 -19.84
N PHE A 6 -15.20 0.54 -18.52
CA PHE A 6 -14.18 0.77 -17.48
C PHE A 6 -13.82 -0.49 -16.68
N GLU A 7 -14.40 -1.64 -16.99
CA GLU A 7 -14.21 -2.89 -16.22
C GLU A 7 -12.75 -3.36 -16.14
N ASN A 8 -11.94 -3.04 -17.15
CA ASN A 8 -10.54 -3.41 -17.24
C ASN A 8 -9.61 -2.46 -16.48
N ILE A 9 -10.09 -1.31 -15.99
CA ILE A 9 -9.29 -0.32 -15.25
C ILE A 9 -9.85 0.01 -13.87
N ARG A 10 -10.99 -0.57 -13.49
CA ARG A 10 -11.53 -0.40 -12.14
C ARG A 10 -10.63 -1.11 -11.11
N PRO A 11 -10.67 -0.68 -9.83
CA PRO A 11 -10.06 -1.43 -8.75
C PRO A 11 -10.63 -2.85 -8.64
N PHE A 12 -9.83 -3.76 -8.08
CA PHE A 12 -10.27 -5.10 -7.73
C PHE A 12 -11.32 -5.07 -6.61
N TYR A 13 -12.28 -6.00 -6.68
CA TYR A 13 -13.15 -6.33 -5.55
C TYR A 13 -12.46 -7.33 -4.62
N ASP A 14 -12.97 -7.48 -3.40
CA ASP A 14 -12.45 -8.45 -2.42
C ASP A 14 -12.40 -9.86 -2.99
N SER A 15 -13.46 -10.29 -3.69
CA SER A 15 -13.52 -11.61 -4.33
C SER A 15 -12.48 -11.83 -5.43
N GLU A 16 -11.86 -10.77 -5.95
CA GLU A 16 -10.83 -10.83 -6.98
C GLU A 16 -9.41 -10.70 -6.40
N ALA A 17 -9.27 -10.08 -5.23
CA ALA A 17 -7.99 -9.70 -4.61
C ALA A 17 -7.06 -10.90 -4.41
N GLY A 18 -7.55 -11.98 -3.80
CA GLY A 18 -6.73 -13.18 -3.56
C GLY A 18 -6.23 -13.85 -4.84
N THR A 19 -7.09 -13.95 -5.85
CA THR A 19 -6.70 -14.50 -7.17
C THR A 19 -5.69 -13.60 -7.86
N ALA A 20 -5.89 -12.27 -7.82
CA ALA A 20 -4.96 -11.30 -8.39
C ALA A 20 -3.59 -11.36 -7.71
N SER A 21 -3.55 -11.38 -6.38
CA SER A 21 -2.33 -11.44 -5.57
C SER A 21 -1.55 -12.74 -5.82
N CYS A 22 -2.22 -13.89 -5.77
CA CYS A 22 -1.59 -15.18 -6.05
C CYS A 22 -1.07 -15.29 -7.49
N ASN A 23 -1.78 -14.70 -8.46
CA ASN A 23 -1.30 -14.64 -9.84
C ASN A 23 -0.06 -13.75 -9.96
N LEU A 24 -0.05 -12.60 -9.26
CA LEU A 24 1.07 -11.68 -9.23
C LEU A 24 2.32 -12.33 -8.62
N ALA A 25 2.16 -13.07 -7.52
CA ALA A 25 3.22 -13.81 -6.84
C ALA A 25 3.97 -14.77 -7.79
N LYS A 26 3.26 -15.37 -8.76
CA LYS A 26 3.82 -16.33 -9.71
C LYS A 26 4.54 -15.69 -10.90
N LYS A 27 4.43 -14.37 -11.10
CA LYS A 27 4.99 -13.69 -12.28
C LYS A 27 6.43 -13.25 -12.11
N LEU A 28 6.84 -12.99 -10.88
CA LEU A 28 8.13 -12.39 -10.56
C LEU A 28 8.71 -13.04 -9.31
N ASP A 29 10.02 -12.94 -9.17
CA ASP A 29 10.71 -13.27 -7.93
C ASP A 29 10.62 -12.07 -6.97
N TRP A 30 9.54 -12.03 -6.20
CA TRP A 30 9.24 -10.90 -5.31
C TRP A 30 10.27 -10.76 -4.19
N GLU A 31 10.76 -11.87 -3.64
CA GLU A 31 11.81 -11.87 -2.62
C GLU A 31 13.07 -11.20 -3.16
N ALA A 32 13.54 -11.61 -4.35
CA ALA A 32 14.73 -11.01 -4.96
C ALA A 32 14.54 -9.54 -5.34
N LEU A 33 13.33 -9.14 -5.76
CA LEU A 33 13.03 -7.75 -6.12
C LEU A 33 12.93 -6.83 -4.91
N LEU A 34 12.40 -7.31 -3.79
CA LEU A 34 12.18 -6.52 -2.59
C LEU A 34 13.42 -6.46 -1.69
N THR A 35 14.27 -7.50 -1.70
CA THR A 35 15.47 -7.59 -0.85
C THR A 35 16.35 -6.33 -0.87
N PRO A 36 16.65 -5.69 -2.02
CA PRO A 36 17.47 -4.47 -2.05
C PRO A 36 16.85 -3.25 -1.39
N LEU A 37 15.53 -3.25 -1.20
CA LEU A 37 14.77 -2.12 -0.66
C LEU A 37 14.50 -2.27 0.84
N ILE A 38 14.14 -3.47 1.26
CA ILE A 38 13.60 -3.73 2.61
C ILE A 38 14.35 -4.83 3.38
N GLY A 39 15.41 -5.40 2.79
CA GLY A 39 16.15 -6.52 3.38
C GLY A 39 15.52 -7.88 3.07
N GLU A 40 16.33 -8.94 3.23
CA GLU A 40 15.97 -10.32 2.86
C GLU A 40 14.80 -10.87 3.69
N GLU A 41 14.79 -10.61 5.00
CA GLU A 41 13.76 -11.11 5.92
C GLU A 41 12.36 -10.57 5.56
N ASN A 42 12.21 -9.24 5.52
CA ASN A 42 10.95 -8.60 5.16
C ASN A 42 10.50 -8.96 3.73
N ALA A 43 11.44 -9.05 2.78
CA ALA A 43 11.15 -9.42 1.40
C ALA A 43 10.56 -10.83 1.29
N ARG A 44 11.12 -11.78 2.03
CA ARG A 44 10.64 -13.16 2.08
C ARG A 44 9.26 -13.26 2.72
N GLU A 45 9.04 -12.59 3.85
CA GLU A 45 7.73 -12.61 4.53
C GLU A 45 6.62 -12.07 3.62
N ILE A 46 6.85 -10.94 2.96
CA ILE A 46 5.89 -10.36 2.02
C ILE A 46 5.65 -11.31 0.83
N ALA A 47 6.71 -11.89 0.26
CA ALA A 47 6.58 -12.81 -0.87
C ALA A 47 5.78 -14.08 -0.52
N GLU A 48 6.00 -14.65 0.67
CA GLU A 48 5.25 -15.81 1.17
C GLU A 48 3.78 -15.46 1.47
N GLY A 49 3.51 -14.26 2.00
CA GLY A 49 2.16 -13.77 2.31
C GLY A 49 1.29 -13.48 1.07
N MET A 50 1.87 -13.33 -0.13
CA MET A 50 1.07 -12.94 -1.30
C MET A 50 -0.05 -13.94 -1.67
N CYS A 51 0.10 -15.22 -1.32
CA CYS A 51 -0.89 -16.25 -1.63
C CYS A 51 -1.89 -16.50 -0.48
N THR A 52 -1.80 -15.76 0.64
CA THR A 52 -2.72 -15.88 1.78
C THR A 52 -3.78 -14.78 1.80
N ILE A 53 -3.82 -13.93 0.77
CA ILE A 53 -4.74 -12.79 0.66
C ILE A 53 -6.13 -13.25 0.27
N ASP A 54 -7.15 -12.80 1.01
CA ASP A 54 -8.56 -13.10 0.74
C ASP A 54 -9.38 -11.85 0.37
N SER A 55 -8.91 -10.65 0.70
CA SER A 55 -9.61 -9.38 0.43
C SER A 55 -8.67 -8.23 0.04
N VAL A 56 -9.24 -7.09 -0.39
CA VAL A 56 -8.47 -5.87 -0.65
C VAL A 56 -7.86 -5.32 0.63
N GLN A 57 -8.53 -5.50 1.78
CA GLN A 57 -8.02 -5.08 3.08
C GLN A 57 -6.83 -5.94 3.49
N ASP A 58 -6.92 -7.27 3.35
CA ASP A 58 -5.79 -8.16 3.67
C ASP A 58 -4.57 -7.86 2.81
N PHE A 59 -4.76 -7.51 1.53
CA PHE A 59 -3.67 -7.07 0.66
C PHE A 59 -2.96 -5.82 1.21
N GLN A 60 -3.71 -4.90 1.82
CA GLN A 60 -3.14 -3.72 2.43
C GLN A 60 -2.40 -4.06 3.72
N ASP A 61 -3.02 -4.83 4.60
CA ASP A 61 -2.51 -5.11 5.94
C ASP A 61 -1.31 -6.08 5.92
N GLU A 62 -1.32 -7.09 5.06
CA GLU A 62 -0.31 -8.15 5.04
C GLU A 62 0.86 -7.85 4.08
N LEU A 63 0.65 -7.01 3.07
CA LEU A 63 1.68 -6.75 2.03
C LEU A 63 2.05 -5.28 1.94
N THR A 64 1.06 -4.41 1.74
CA THR A 64 1.32 -3.00 1.40
C THR A 64 1.86 -2.24 2.61
N PHE A 65 1.24 -2.39 3.77
CA PHE A 65 1.65 -1.69 4.98
C PHE A 65 3.02 -2.17 5.49
N PRO A 66 3.30 -3.48 5.62
CA PRO A 66 4.62 -3.97 6.01
C PRO A 66 5.73 -3.54 5.03
N PHE A 67 5.44 -3.55 3.72
CA PHE A 67 6.37 -3.02 2.72
C PHE A 67 6.71 -1.55 2.97
N LEU A 68 5.69 -0.71 3.21
CA LEU A 68 5.89 0.72 3.41
C LEU A 68 6.59 1.02 4.73
N GLU A 69 6.28 0.29 5.80
CA GLU A 69 6.96 0.42 7.09
C GLU A 69 8.45 0.10 6.94
N ALA A 70 8.79 -1.06 6.38
CA ALA A 70 10.18 -1.46 6.16
C ALA A 70 10.92 -0.50 5.21
N LEU A 71 10.25 0.03 4.19
CA LEU A 71 10.81 1.01 3.27
C LEU A 71 11.10 2.35 3.97
N ILE A 72 10.19 2.82 4.81
CA ILE A 72 10.36 4.06 5.58
C ILE A 72 11.56 3.91 6.52
N GLU A 73 11.66 2.78 7.22
CA GLU A 73 12.76 2.49 8.14
C GLU A 73 14.12 2.39 7.43
N SER A 74 14.15 1.82 6.22
CA SER A 74 15.41 1.60 5.48
C SER A 74 15.89 2.82 4.70
N THR A 75 14.99 3.71 4.27
CA THR A 75 15.31 4.79 3.32
C THR A 75 15.15 6.21 3.85
N THR A 76 14.62 6.39 5.06
CA THR A 76 14.37 7.71 5.64
C THR A 76 14.94 7.85 7.05
N ASP A 77 15.16 9.09 7.51
CA ASP A 77 15.49 9.38 8.92
C ASP A 77 14.24 9.37 9.83
N GLY A 78 13.15 8.74 9.38
CA GLY A 78 11.85 8.72 10.01
C GLY A 78 10.85 9.69 9.38
N VAL A 79 9.57 9.35 9.50
CA VAL A 79 8.43 10.15 9.04
C VAL A 79 7.71 10.70 10.27
N SER A 80 7.28 11.96 10.19
CA SER A 80 6.51 12.61 11.26
C SER A 80 5.18 13.12 10.73
N LEU A 81 4.13 12.97 11.55
CA LEU A 81 2.80 13.47 11.27
C LEU A 81 2.48 14.65 12.18
N GLY A 82 2.14 15.79 11.57
CA GLY A 82 1.79 17.01 12.28
C GLY A 82 0.49 17.59 11.76
N PHE A 83 -0.31 18.17 12.65
CA PHE A 83 -1.58 18.80 12.31
C PHE A 83 -1.52 20.31 12.54
N ALA A 84 -2.22 21.05 11.67
CA ALA A 84 -2.47 22.47 11.92
C ALA A 84 -3.31 22.65 13.20
N LYS A 85 -3.19 23.80 13.85
CA LYS A 85 -3.94 24.10 15.08
C LYS A 85 -5.45 23.92 14.84
N GLY A 86 -6.09 23.11 15.66
CA GLY A 86 -7.53 22.83 15.58
C GLY A 86 -7.89 21.64 14.68
N ILE A 87 -6.90 21.05 13.98
CA ILE A 87 -7.03 19.77 13.31
C ILE A 87 -6.42 18.68 14.19
N SER A 88 -6.99 17.49 14.10
CA SER A 88 -6.56 16.29 14.79
C SER A 88 -6.85 15.07 13.93
N GLU A 89 -6.29 13.95 14.33
CA GLU A 89 -6.47 12.63 13.70
C GLU A 89 -7.94 12.26 13.44
N LYS A 90 -8.87 12.59 14.34
CA LYS A 90 -10.32 12.38 14.15
C LYS A 90 -10.87 12.97 12.86
N HIS A 91 -10.23 14.01 12.31
CA HIS A 91 -10.67 14.59 11.05
C HIS A 91 -10.39 13.67 9.86
N LEU A 92 -9.40 12.76 9.98
CA LEU A 92 -9.07 11.78 8.95
C LEU A 92 -10.18 10.72 8.78
N GLU A 93 -11.01 10.48 9.80
CA GLU A 93 -12.18 9.57 9.71
C GLU A 93 -13.24 10.07 8.71
N ASN A 94 -13.22 11.35 8.35
CA ASN A 94 -14.17 11.93 7.42
C ASN A 94 -13.63 11.91 5.97
N PRO A 95 -14.52 11.83 4.95
CA PRO A 95 -14.14 12.02 3.56
C PRO A 95 -13.36 13.33 3.39
N THR A 96 -12.09 13.22 2.99
CA THR A 96 -11.14 14.35 2.97
C THR A 96 -10.42 14.38 1.63
N LEU A 97 -10.30 15.58 1.04
CA LEU A 97 -9.45 15.82 -0.12
C LEU A 97 -8.05 16.23 0.36
N HIS A 98 -7.06 15.37 0.12
CA HIS A 98 -5.66 15.67 0.40
C HIS A 98 -5.04 16.42 -0.76
N LEU A 99 -4.47 17.60 -0.50
CA LEU A 99 -3.73 18.38 -1.48
C LEU A 99 -2.24 18.29 -1.14
N THR A 100 -1.51 17.52 -1.94
CA THR A 100 -0.06 17.34 -1.81
C THR A 100 0.68 18.03 -2.95
N ASN A 101 1.96 18.29 -2.75
CA ASN A 101 2.86 18.51 -3.88
C ASN A 101 2.99 17.21 -4.69
N HIS A 102 3.36 17.29 -5.97
CA HIS A 102 3.50 16.12 -6.83
C HIS A 102 4.97 15.83 -7.07
N ARG A 103 5.63 15.26 -6.06
CA ARG A 103 7.04 14.93 -6.15
C ARG A 103 7.24 13.49 -6.58
N ASP A 104 6.37 12.59 -6.12
CA ASP A 104 6.40 11.17 -6.46
C ASP A 104 5.00 10.59 -6.62
N ILE A 105 4.70 10.03 -7.79
CA ILE A 105 3.37 9.51 -8.11
C ILE A 105 2.99 8.27 -7.28
N VAL A 106 3.97 7.55 -6.73
CA VAL A 106 3.75 6.31 -5.95
C VAL A 106 3.88 6.58 -4.46
N LEU A 107 4.96 7.25 -4.02
CA LEU A 107 5.24 7.42 -2.60
C LEU A 107 4.36 8.49 -1.95
N ASP A 108 3.98 9.56 -2.65
CA ASP A 108 3.11 10.59 -2.10
C ASP A 108 1.77 10.02 -1.60
N PRO A 109 0.98 9.26 -2.40
CA PRO A 109 -0.24 8.64 -1.91
C PRO A 109 0.01 7.53 -0.88
N SER A 110 1.14 6.83 -0.98
CA SER A 110 1.48 5.76 -0.03
C SER A 110 1.71 6.29 1.38
N LEU A 111 2.47 7.38 1.53
CA LEU A 111 2.71 8.04 2.83
C LEU A 111 1.44 8.64 3.42
N VAL A 112 0.55 9.19 2.57
CA VAL A 112 -0.77 9.63 3.00
C VAL A 112 -1.60 8.46 3.51
N ASN A 113 -1.50 7.29 2.86
CA ASN A 113 -2.20 6.09 3.32
C ASN A 113 -1.65 5.62 4.68
N VAL A 114 -0.33 5.55 4.85
CA VAL A 114 0.32 5.22 6.14
C VAL A 114 -0.14 6.16 7.25
N ALA A 115 -0.18 7.47 6.99
CA ALA A 115 -0.65 8.46 7.97
C ALA A 115 -2.15 8.35 8.33
N ARG A 116 -2.93 7.54 7.59
CA ARG A 116 -4.35 7.29 7.83
C ARG A 116 -4.64 5.90 8.39
N MET A 117 -3.72 4.96 8.20
CA MET A 117 -3.82 3.58 8.71
C MET A 117 -3.28 3.46 10.14
N GLY A 118 -2.40 4.38 10.55
CA GLY A 118 -1.93 4.53 11.93
C GLY A 118 -2.96 5.12 12.88
#